data_AF-X1J8I3-F1
#
_entry.id   AF-X1J8I3-F1
#
_cell.length_a   1.000
_cell.length_b   1.000
_cell.length_c   1.000
_cell.angle_alpha   90.00
_cell.angle_beta   90.00
_cell.angle_gamma   90.00
#
_symmetry.space_group_name_H-M   'P 1'
#
loop_
_entity.id
_entity.type
_entity.pdbx_description
1 polymer ?
#
loop_
_entity_poly.entity_id
_entity_poly.type
_entity_poly.pdbx_seq_one_letter_code
_entity_poly.pdbx_strand_id
1 'polypeptide(L)' 'MEGKERGITLCARDGQNVSVACKCLWSKEKKICRINLTSTQKRGML' A
#
# COMPACT_ATOMS: atom_id res chain seq x y z
N MET A 1 17.19 8.46 9.89
CA MET A 1 15.72 8.65 9.74
C MET A 1 15.08 7.29 9.98
N GLU A 2 14.35 7.10 11.07
CA GLU A 2 13.62 5.84 11.31
C GLU A 2 12.25 5.90 10.63
N GLY A 3 11.92 4.89 9.82
CA GLY A 3 10.66 4.78 9.11
C GLY A 3 9.83 3.64 9.63
N LYS A 4 8.53 3.86 9.88
CA LYS A 4 7.59 2.82 10.27
C LYS A 4 6.66 2.50 9.09
N GLU A 5 6.61 1.24 8.71
CA GLU A 5 5.81 0.74 7.60
C GLU A 5 4.61 -0.07 8.11
N ARG A 6 3.44 0.15 7.51
CA ARG A 6 2.23 -0.66 7.74
C ARG A 6 1.54 -0.95 6.42
N GLY A 7 1.37 -2.23 6.11
CA GLY A 7 0.62 -2.70 4.94
C GLY A 7 -0.77 -3.20 5.31
N ILE A 8 -1.76 -2.93 4.47
CA ILE A 8 -3.10 -3.51 4.52
C ILE A 8 -3.44 -4.03 3.11
N THR A 9 -3.93 -5.27 3.02
CA THR A 9 -4.42 -5.82 1.74
C THR A 9 -5.95 -5.74 1.73
N LEU A 10 -6.50 -5.10 0.69
CA LEU A 10 -7.93 -5.01 0.44
C LEU A 10 -8.29 -5.96 -0.71
N CYS A 11 -9.19 -6.91 -0.47
CA CYS A 11 -9.76 -7.73 -1.53
C CYS A 11 -10.89 -6.93 -2.20
N ALA A 12 -10.76 -6.59 -3.49
CA ALA A 12 -11.85 -5.97 -4.25
C ALA A 12 -12.89 -7.02 -4.67
N ARG A 13 -14.14 -6.61 -4.89
CA ARG A 13 -15.28 -7.50 -5.21
C ARG A 13 -15.11 -8.34 -6.49
N ASP A 14 -14.18 -7.98 -7.38
CA ASP A 14 -14.01 -8.59 -8.72
C ASP A 14 -12.68 -9.34 -8.90
N GLY A 15 -12.16 -9.99 -7.84
CA GLY A 15 -10.92 -10.79 -7.93
C GLY A 15 -9.65 -9.98 -8.16
N GLN A 16 -9.74 -8.65 -8.16
CA GLN A 16 -8.60 -7.75 -8.02
C GLN A 16 -8.17 -7.70 -6.56
N ASN A 17 -6.92 -8.06 -6.29
CA ASN A 17 -6.32 -7.80 -4.99
C ASN A 17 -5.62 -6.45 -5.05
N VAL A 18 -6.09 -5.50 -4.24
CA VAL A 18 -5.45 -4.19 -4.10
C VAL A 18 -4.71 -4.17 -2.76
N SER A 19 -3.39 -4.16 -2.80
CA SER A 19 -2.58 -3.97 -1.60
C SER A 19 -2.27 -2.48 -1.42
N VAL A 20 -2.54 -1.97 -0.23
CA VAL A 20 -2.26 -0.59 0.17
C VAL A 20 -1.15 -0.63 1.23
N ALA A 21 0.04 -0.19 0.87
CA ALA A 21 1.14 -0.03 1.82
C ALA A 21 1.32 1.46 2.14
N CYS A 22 1.38 1.81 3.42
CA CYS A 22 1.69 3.15 3.85
C CYS A 22 3.01 3.15 4.62
N LYS A 23 3.93 4.00 4.18
CA LYS A 23 5.21 4.25 4.86
C LYS A 23 5.26 5.69 5.31
N CYS A 24 5.29 5.89 6.62
CA CYS A 24 5.47 7.22 7.19
C CYS A 24 6.91 7.37 7.70
N LEU A 25 7.53 8.47 7.28
CA LEU A 25 8.83 8.94 7.72
C LEU A 25 8.61 10.17 8.60
N TRP A 26 9.28 10.20 9.74
CA TRP A 26 9.30 11.35 10.62
C TRP A 26 10.63 12.08 10.47
N SER A 27 10.57 13.35 10.07
CA SER A 27 11.65 14.30 10.22
C SER A 27 11.43 15.12 11.49
N LYS A 28 12.46 15.80 11.99
CA LYS A 28 12.36 16.66 13.20
C LYS A 28 11.21 17.68 13.11
N GLU A 29 10.86 18.12 11.90
CA GLU A 29 9.90 19.21 11.66
C GLU A 29 8.61 18.77 10.96
N LYS A 30 8.57 17.58 10.36
CA LYS A 30 7.40 17.13 9.58
C LYS A 30 7.28 15.62 9.49
N LYS A 31 6.04 15.16 9.37
CA LYS A 31 5.69 13.78 9.04
C LYS A 31 5.36 13.67 7.55
N ILE A 32 6.09 12.83 6.82
CA ILE A 32 5.83 12.53 5.41
C ILE A 32 5.28 11.11 5.33
N CYS A 33 4.10 10.92 4.75
CA CYS A 33 3.56 9.59 4.49
C CYS A 33 3.50 9.34 2.98
N ARG A 34 4.04 8.19 2.56
CA ARG A 34 3.98 7.69 1.18
C ARG A 34 3.01 6.52 1.14
N ILE A 35 2.03 6.60 0.24
CA ILE A 35 1.04 5.56 0.02
C ILE A 35 1.41 4.85 -1.28
N ASN A 36 1.71 3.56 -1.20
CA ASN A 36 1.94 2.69 -2.34
C ASN A 36 0.70 1.84 -2.56
N LEU A 37 0.12 1.96 -3.75
CA LEU A 37 -1.02 1.17 -4.20
C LEU A 37 -0.51 0.14 -5.21
N THR A 38 -0.72 -1.14 -4.93
CA THR A 38 -0.40 -2.23 -5.84
C THR A 38 -1.68 -2.98 -6.17
N SER A 39 -2.14 -2.88 -7.42
CA SER A 39 -3.24 -3.71 -7.92
C SER A 39 -2.65 -4.92 -8.63
N THR A 40 -2.98 -6.12 -8.14
CA THR A 40 -2.72 -7.37 -8.85
C THR A 40 -4.04 -7.84 -9.42
N GLN A 41 -4.28 -7.51 -10.69
CA GLN A 41 -5.36 -8.11 -11.46
C GLN A 41 -4.91 -9.52 -11.85
N LYS A 42 -5.52 -10.55 -11.25
CA LYS A 42 -5.48 -11.88 -11.87
C LYS A 42 -6.25 -11.74 -13.18
N ARG A 43 -5.55 -11.48 -14.29
CA ARG A 43 -6.10 -11.75 -15.63
C ARG A 43 -6.52 -13.21 -15.59
N GLY A 44 -7.82 -13.46 -15.64
CA GLY A 44 -8.32 -14.81 -15.87
C GLY A 44 -7.62 -15.35 -17.11
N MET A 45 -6.87 -16.43 -16.95
CA MET A 45 -6.51 -17.30 -18.07
C MET A 45 -7.77 -18.08 -18.40
N LEU A 46 -8.60 -17.55 -19.29
CA LEU A 46 -9.60 -18.28 -20.06
C LEU A 46 -9.70 -17.64 -21.44
#